data_AF-A0A7V1ZFM4-F1
#
_entry.id   AF-A0A7V1ZFM4-F1
#
_cell.length_a   1.000
_cell.length_b   1.000
_cell.length_c   1.000
_cell.angle_alpha   90.00
_cell.angle_beta   90.00
_cell.angle_gamma   90.00
#
_symmetry.space_group_name_H-M   'P 1'
#
loop_
_entity.id
_entity.type
_entity.pdbx_description
1 polymer ?
#
loop_
_entity_poly.entity_id
_entity_poly.type
_entity_poly.pdbx_seq_one_letter_code
_entity_poly.pdbx_strand_id
1 'polypeptide(L)' 'MRMLILFLSSCALFSQSRENVTDEKEITVGLIKKEIRVGLSGADVINILGSPNIITRDSKGKEVWVY' A
#
# COMPACT_ATOMS: atom_id res chain seq x y z
N MET A 1 -34.16 -25.74 38.13
CA MET A 1 -33.09 -25.25 39.01
C MET A 1 -31.77 -25.62 38.37
N ARG A 2 -31.05 -24.60 37.88
CA ARG A 2 -29.59 -24.53 37.66
C ARG A 2 -28.87 -25.79 37.19
N MET A 3 -28.44 -25.79 35.93
CA MET A 3 -27.04 -26.05 35.58
C MET A 3 -26.84 -25.59 34.12
N LEU A 4 -26.60 -24.30 33.90
CA LEU A 4 -25.26 -23.69 33.82
C LEU A 4 -24.61 -23.91 32.43
N ILE A 5 -25.02 -23.05 31.49
CA ILE A 5 -24.16 -22.27 30.58
C ILE A 5 -22.75 -22.85 30.37
N LEU A 6 -22.55 -23.54 29.24
CA LEU A 6 -21.25 -23.76 28.61
C LEU A 6 -21.09 -22.78 27.43
N PHE A 7 -21.00 -21.49 27.76
CA PHE A 7 -20.47 -20.45 26.86
C PHE A 7 -19.08 -20.10 27.40
N LEU A 8 -18.03 -20.78 26.94
CA LEU A 8 -16.64 -20.33 27.05
C LEU A 8 -15.81 -21.18 26.08
N SER A 9 -15.74 -20.75 24.82
CA SER A 9 -14.59 -21.07 23.99
C SER A 9 -14.21 -19.85 23.16
N SER A 10 -13.38 -19.03 23.82
CA SER A 10 -12.23 -18.32 23.26
C SER A 10 -12.38 -17.81 21.82
N CYS A 11 -12.79 -16.54 21.68
CA CYS A 11 -12.23 -15.75 20.59
C CYS A 11 -10.75 -15.57 20.91
N ALA A 12 -9.91 -16.42 20.33
CA ALA A 12 -8.48 -16.16 20.26
C ALA A 12 -8.30 -14.80 19.58
N LEU A 13 -7.80 -13.84 20.36
CA LEU A 13 -7.42 -12.51 19.93
C LEU A 13 -6.34 -12.67 18.85
N PHE A 14 -6.74 -12.63 17.57
CA PHE A 14 -5.80 -12.62 16.47
C PHE A 14 -5.17 -11.22 16.37
N SER A 15 -4.13 -10.99 17.17
CA SER A 15 -3.28 -9.81 17.03
C SER A 15 -2.35 -10.02 15.82
N GLN A 16 -2.89 -9.98 14.61
CA GLN A 16 -2.08 -9.85 13.40
C GLN A 16 -1.55 -8.43 13.35
N SER A 17 -0.35 -8.21 13.90
CA SER A 17 0.49 -7.14 13.36
C SER A 17 0.73 -7.50 11.90
N ARG A 18 -0.03 -6.86 11.01
CA ARG A 18 0.42 -6.69 9.64
C ARG A 18 1.61 -5.75 9.76
N GLU A 19 2.80 -6.33 9.85
CA GLU A 19 3.97 -5.63 9.35
C GLU A 19 3.58 -5.23 7.92
N ASN A 20 3.39 -3.93 7.69
CA ASN A 20 3.29 -3.41 6.34
C ASN A 20 4.69 -3.59 5.74
N VAL A 21 5.03 -4.83 5.40
CA VAL A 21 6.05 -5.10 4.40
C VAL A 21 5.39 -4.63 3.11
N THR A 22 5.44 -3.31 2.89
CA THR A 22 5.37 -2.81 1.53
C THR A 22 6.42 -3.61 0.79
N ASP A 23 6.02 -4.36 -0.24
CA ASP A 23 6.98 -4.90 -1.19
C ASP A 23 7.67 -3.69 -1.81
N GLU A 24 8.73 -3.21 -1.17
CA GLU A 24 9.54 -2.09 -1.60
C GLU A 24 10.29 -2.56 -2.84
N LYS A 25 9.59 -2.59 -3.97
CA LYS A 25 10.22 -2.90 -5.24
C LYS A 25 11.28 -1.83 -5.46
N GLU A 26 12.54 -2.27 -5.53
CA GLU A 26 13.66 -1.37 -5.70
C GLU A 26 13.48 -0.54 -6.98
N ILE A 27 13.26 0.77 -6.80
CA ILE A 27 13.09 1.70 -7.91
C ILE A 27 14.47 2.03 -8.45
N THR A 28 14.80 1.44 -9.60
CA THR A 28 16.07 1.71 -10.29
C THR A 28 15.87 2.58 -11.52
N VAL A 29 16.92 3.29 -11.93
CA VAL A 29 16.92 4.08 -13.17
C VAL A 29 16.60 3.22 -14.39
N GLY A 30 17.08 1.96 -14.40
CA GLY A 30 16.79 1.00 -15.48
C GLY A 30 15.31 0.65 -15.58
N LEU A 31 14.65 0.42 -14.43
CA LEU A 31 13.21 0.17 -14.35
C LEU A 31 12.40 1.36 -14.88
N ILE A 32 12.70 2.57 -14.42
CA ILE A 32 12.00 3.80 -14.85
C ILE A 32 12.15 3.97 -16.36
N LYS A 33 13.38 3.84 -16.89
CA LYS A 33 13.63 3.96 -18.33
C LYS A 33 12.99 2.84 -19.15
N LYS A 34 12.71 1.68 -18.58
CA LYS A 34 12.06 0.58 -19.29
C LYS A 34 10.53 0.74 -19.32
N GLU A 35 9.93 1.04 -18.17
CA GLU A 35 8.49 0.91 -17.97
C GLU A 35 7.72 2.25 -17.95
N ILE A 36 8.35 3.38 -17.58
CA ILE A 36 7.64 4.67 -17.39
C ILE A 36 7.72 5.55 -18.63
N ARG A 37 6.56 6.03 -19.09
CA ARG A 37 6.42 6.93 -20.25
C ARG A 37 5.38 8.02 -19.97
N VAL A 38 5.53 9.15 -20.66
CA VAL A 38 4.52 10.22 -20.64
C VAL A 38 3.22 9.68 -21.24
N GLY A 39 2.10 9.92 -20.55
CA GLY A 39 0.77 9.49 -20.96
C GLY A 39 0.24 8.26 -20.22
N LEU A 40 1.05 7.60 -19.39
CA LEU A 40 0.56 6.56 -18.48
C LEU A 40 -0.43 7.14 -17.46
N SER A 41 -1.42 6.32 -17.06
CA SER A 41 -2.30 6.68 -15.96
C SER A 41 -1.57 6.56 -14.62
N GLY A 42 -2.03 7.31 -13.61
CA GLY A 42 -1.46 7.19 -12.26
C GLY A 42 -1.59 5.77 -11.69
N ALA A 43 -2.66 5.04 -12.05
CA ALA A 43 -2.84 3.65 -11.65
C ALA A 43 -1.77 2.73 -12.26
N ASP A 44 -1.43 2.92 -13.53
CA ASP A 44 -0.35 2.16 -14.19
C ASP A 44 1.00 2.44 -13.52
N VAL A 45 1.26 3.71 -13.17
CA VAL A 45 2.49 4.09 -12.47
C VAL A 45 2.57 3.42 -11.08
N ILE A 46 1.47 3.40 -10.32
CA ILE A 46 1.41 2.71 -9.02
C ILE A 46 1.63 1.19 -9.19
N ASN A 47 1.06 0.57 -10.21
CA ASN A 47 1.27 -0.85 -10.48
C ASN A 47 2.74 -1.17 -10.83
N ILE A 48 3.45 -0.23 -11.48
CA ILE A 48 4.85 -0.42 -11.90
C ILE A 48 5.84 -0.13 -10.77
N LEU A 49 5.67 0.99 -10.07
CA LEU A 49 6.62 1.54 -9.08
C LEU A 49 6.18 1.41 -7.63
N GLY A 50 4.91 1.07 -7.38
CA GLY A 50 4.31 1.10 -6.05
C GLY A 50 3.78 2.48 -5.66
N SER A 51 3.42 2.60 -4.38
CA SER A 51 2.93 3.85 -3.79
C SER A 51 4.06 4.87 -3.66
N PRO A 52 3.84 6.14 -4.00
CA PRO A 52 4.82 7.20 -3.76
C PRO A 52 5.01 7.45 -2.26
N ASN A 53 6.16 8.03 -1.89
CA ASN A 53 6.42 8.42 -0.51
C ASN A 53 5.88 9.83 -0.18
N ILE A 54 5.67 10.69 -1.19
CA ILE A 54 5.10 12.03 -1.01
C ILE A 54 4.14 12.35 -2.16
N ILE A 55 2.96 12.84 -1.81
CA ILE A 55 1.97 13.39 -2.76
C ILE A 55 1.84 14.89 -2.49
N THR A 56 2.12 15.71 -3.50
CA THR A 56 2.04 17.17 -3.44
C THR A 56 1.33 17.74 -4.66
N ARG A 57 1.26 19.07 -4.75
CA ARG A 57 0.72 19.79 -5.90
C ARG A 57 1.72 20.83 -6.40
N ASP A 58 1.77 21.01 -7.72
CA ASP A 58 2.56 22.08 -8.32
C ASP A 58 1.83 23.44 -8.29
N SER A 59 2.47 24.50 -8.80
CA SER A 59 1.90 25.85 -8.85
C SER A 59 0.63 25.98 -9.70
N LYS A 60 0.34 24.98 -10.55
CA LYS A 60 -0.88 24.88 -11.37
C LYS A 60 -1.91 23.95 -10.75
N GLY A 61 -1.68 23.47 -9.52
CA GLY A 61 -2.57 22.56 -8.79
C GLY A 61 -2.52 21.11 -9.26
N LYS A 62 -1.62 20.75 -10.18
CA LYS A 62 -1.47 19.38 -10.66
C LYS A 62 -0.82 18.53 -9.58
N GLU A 63 -1.31 17.31 -9.42
CA GLU A 63 -0.74 16.34 -8.50
C GLU A 63 0.67 15.93 -8.94
N VAL A 64 1.59 15.85 -7.98
CA VAL A 64 2.99 15.48 -8.18
C VAL A 64 3.35 14.43 -7.14
N TRP A 65 3.97 13.35 -7.59
CA TRP A 65 4.41 12.25 -6.74
C TRP A 65 5.92 12.25 -6.65
N VAL A 66 6.43 12.09 -5.43
CA VAL A 66 7.84 11.81 -5.17
C VAL A 66 7.94 10.36 -4.72
N TYR A 67 9.01 9.72 -5.17
CA TYR A 67 9.41 8.37 -4.82
C TYR A 67 10.80 8.46 -4.20
#